data_AF-A0A151SS55-F1
#
_entry.id   AF-A0A151SS55-F1
#
_cell.length_a   1.000
_cell.length_b   1.000
_cell.length_c   1.000
_cell.angle_alpha   90.00
_cell.angle_beta   90.00
_cell.angle_gamma   90.00
#
_symmetry.space_group_name_H-M   'P 1'
#
loop_
_entity.id
_entity.type
_entity.pdbx_description
1 polymer ?
#
loop_
_entity_poly.entity_id
_entity_poly.type
_entity_poly.pdbx_seq_one_letter_code
_entity_poly.pdbx_strand_id
1 'polypeptide(L)'
;MVCFSFAEGPLAWALIVWRCSLVFSSLDKIVSVLIHLLPGLVFFTIRWWNPATFEAMHPEGTARRPTWPYVEDKSFLWTWLFLVPLVAYTLWQLLYFLIVNVLRRQRLLRDPEVMTSYRELSKKAQKANNIWWRLSGLLGDQNRMLMYIFLQGLFTVATMALTVPIFLSYELHVVFQILKVSASVWNGGSFLLEVMPRQAILKEKMKSEVQPQSIDQ
;
A
#
# COMPACT_ATOMS: atom_id res chain seq x y z
N MET A 1 10.90 10.76 11.05
CA MET A 1 11.04 9.31 11.26
C MET A 1 9.69 8.61 11.27
N VAL A 2 8.70 9.07 12.03
CA VAL A 2 7.36 8.46 12.05
C VAL A 2 6.71 8.37 10.66
N CYS A 3 6.64 9.48 9.92
CA CYS A 3 6.07 9.49 8.57
C CYS A 3 6.89 8.65 7.56
N PHE A 4 8.22 8.62 7.71
CA PHE A 4 9.09 7.76 6.93
C PHE A 4 8.69 6.29 7.10
N SER A 5 8.44 5.88 8.35
CA SER A 5 8.08 4.51 8.65
C SER A 5 6.74 4.09 8.02
N PHE A 6 5.74 4.98 8.03
CA PHE A 6 4.49 4.72 7.32
C PHE A 6 4.68 4.67 5.80
N ALA A 7 5.50 5.58 5.24
CA ALA A 7 5.74 5.68 3.80
C ALA A 7 6.52 4.49 3.25
N GLU A 8 7.65 4.13 3.87
CA GLU A 8 8.53 3.03 3.43
C GLU A 8 8.13 1.66 4.02
N GLY A 9 7.24 1.64 5.01
CA GLY A 9 6.70 0.42 5.60
C GLY A 9 5.40 0.00 4.90
N PRO A 10 4.26 -0.09 5.62
CA PRO A 10 3.05 -0.71 5.09
C PRO A 10 2.54 -0.07 3.79
N LEU A 11 2.73 1.25 3.59
CA LEU A 11 2.29 1.94 2.39
C LEU A 11 3.13 1.54 1.16
N ALA A 12 4.45 1.59 1.23
CA ALA A 12 5.32 1.14 0.13
C ALA A 12 5.12 -0.35 -0.19
N TRP A 13 5.01 -1.20 0.83
CA TRP A 13 4.84 -2.65 0.62
C TRP A 13 3.47 -3.01 0.03
N ALA A 14 2.44 -2.20 0.27
CA ALA A 14 1.13 -2.35 -0.35
C ALA A 14 1.21 -2.28 -1.89
N LEU A 15 2.11 -1.47 -2.47
CA LEU A 15 2.35 -1.42 -3.92
C LEU A 15 2.74 -2.80 -4.48
N ILE A 16 3.60 -3.53 -3.75
CA ILE A 16 4.13 -4.82 -4.17
C ILE A 16 3.11 -5.93 -3.89
N VAL A 17 2.64 -6.03 -2.64
CA VAL A 17 1.77 -7.12 -2.18
C VAL A 17 0.41 -7.10 -2.87
N TRP A 18 -0.17 -5.91 -3.07
CA TRP A 18 -1.45 -5.77 -3.76
C TRP A 18 -1.31 -5.63 -5.28
N ARG A 19 -0.08 -5.81 -5.79
CA ARG A 19 0.26 -5.77 -7.21
C ARG A 19 -0.31 -4.53 -7.91
N CYS A 20 -0.04 -3.35 -7.37
CA CYS A 20 -0.43 -2.09 -8.01
C CYS A 20 0.26 -1.99 -9.38
N SER A 21 -0.56 -1.96 -10.44
CA SER A 21 -0.10 -1.96 -11.83
C SER A 21 0.04 -0.52 -12.33
N LEU A 22 1.23 -0.14 -12.82
CA LEU A 22 1.40 1.13 -13.52
C LEU A 22 0.89 0.99 -14.96
N VAL A 23 -0.27 1.58 -15.24
CA VAL A 23 -0.93 1.50 -16.55
C VAL A 23 -1.37 2.89 -16.97
N PHE A 24 -0.71 3.44 -17.99
CA PHE A 24 -0.91 4.84 -18.40
C PHE A 24 -2.30 5.14 -18.98
N SER A 25 -3.04 4.12 -19.41
CA SER A 25 -4.40 4.26 -19.92
C SER A 25 -5.48 4.34 -18.83
N SER A 26 -5.11 4.25 -17.55
CA SER A 26 -6.06 4.24 -16.43
C SER A 26 -5.61 5.17 -15.31
N LEU A 27 -6.33 6.28 -15.12
CA LEU A 27 -6.04 7.24 -14.04
C LEU A 27 -6.09 6.59 -12.66
N ASP A 28 -7.07 5.73 -12.38
CA ASP A 28 -7.18 5.04 -11.10
C ASP A 28 -5.93 4.20 -10.78
N LYS A 29 -5.36 3.55 -11.78
CA LYS A 29 -4.13 2.75 -11.64
C LYS A 29 -2.91 3.63 -11.43
N ILE A 30 -2.79 4.74 -12.17
CA ILE A 30 -1.72 5.72 -12.00
C ILE A 30 -1.78 6.29 -10.58
N VAL A 31 -2.93 6.83 -10.16
CA VAL A 31 -3.13 7.41 -8.83
C VAL A 31 -2.83 6.36 -7.75
N SER A 32 -3.32 5.13 -7.92
CA SER A 32 -3.01 4.04 -6.99
C SER A 32 -1.51 3.76 -6.89
N VAL A 33 -0.72 3.84 -7.95
CA VAL A 33 0.74 3.68 -7.85
C VAL A 33 1.38 4.90 -7.17
N LEU A 34 1.00 6.10 -7.57
CA LEU A 34 1.58 7.35 -7.07
C LEU A 34 1.40 7.54 -5.56
N ILE A 35 0.22 7.23 -5.01
CA ILE A 35 -0.02 7.38 -3.57
C ILE A 35 0.85 6.44 -2.72
N HIS A 36 1.28 5.30 -3.27
CA HIS A 36 2.17 4.38 -2.56
C HIS A 36 3.66 4.63 -2.86
N LEU A 37 3.98 5.17 -4.04
CA LEU A 37 5.35 5.39 -4.50
C LEU A 37 5.93 6.76 -4.10
N LEU A 38 5.17 7.84 -4.32
CA LEU A 38 5.66 9.21 -4.14
C LEU A 38 6.09 9.56 -2.71
N PRO A 39 5.34 9.20 -1.65
CA PRO A 39 5.77 9.51 -0.29
C PRO A 39 7.15 8.94 0.02
N GLY A 40 7.40 7.70 -0.42
CA GLY A 40 8.69 7.05 -0.26
C GLY A 40 9.83 7.75 -1.04
N LEU A 41 9.58 8.12 -2.30
CA LEU A 41 10.56 8.88 -3.09
C LEU A 41 10.91 10.23 -2.45
N VAL A 42 9.91 10.96 -1.92
CA VAL A 42 10.13 12.21 -1.19
C VAL A 42 10.98 11.98 0.05
N PHE A 43 10.71 10.91 0.81
CA PHE A 43 11.54 10.59 1.98
C PHE A 43 12.92 10.09 1.62
N PHE A 44 13.10 9.42 0.48
CA PHE A 44 14.40 9.06 -0.07
C PHE A 44 15.23 10.31 -0.38
N THR A 45 14.65 11.28 -1.10
CA THR A 45 15.34 12.53 -1.40
C THR A 45 15.65 13.29 -0.13
N ILE A 46 14.70 13.49 0.79
CA ILE A 46 14.95 14.18 2.07
C ILE A 46 16.06 13.49 2.87
N ARG A 47 16.07 12.15 2.93
CA ARG A 47 17.01 11.40 3.76
C ARG A 47 18.43 11.41 3.21
N TRP A 48 18.57 11.36 1.89
CA TRP A 48 19.87 11.21 1.21
C TRP A 48 20.29 12.46 0.42
N TRP A 49 19.58 13.57 0.61
CA TRP A 49 19.90 14.86 0.00
C TRP A 49 21.35 15.27 0.33
N ASN A 50 22.15 15.58 -0.70
CA ASN A 50 23.55 15.95 -0.57
C ASN A 50 23.71 17.49 -0.45
N PRO A 51 24.42 18.01 0.58
CA PRO A 51 24.74 19.43 0.73
C PRO A 51 25.56 20.04 -0.42
N ALA A 52 26.41 19.26 -1.09
CA ALA A 52 27.35 19.76 -2.10
C ALA A 52 26.67 20.35 -3.36
N THR A 53 25.44 19.93 -3.66
CA THR A 53 24.69 20.40 -4.84
C THR A 53 23.94 21.73 -4.58
N PHE A 54 23.92 22.22 -3.33
CA PHE A 54 23.14 23.40 -2.93
C PHE A 54 23.99 24.62 -2.52
N GLU A 55 25.31 24.53 -2.37
CA GLU A 55 26.14 25.75 -2.21
C GLU A 55 25.86 26.77 -3.34
N ALA A 56 25.54 26.28 -4.53
CA ALA A 56 25.17 27.11 -5.69
C ALA A 56 23.71 27.64 -5.67
N MET A 57 22.85 27.20 -4.75
CA MET A 57 21.41 27.52 -4.71
C MET A 57 20.94 28.20 -3.41
N HIS A 58 21.83 28.41 -2.43
CA HIS A 58 21.55 29.21 -1.24
C HIS A 58 22.02 30.66 -1.46
N PRO A 59 21.13 31.67 -1.41
CA PRO A 59 21.56 33.06 -1.24
C PRO A 59 22.35 33.18 0.07
N GLU A 60 23.49 33.87 0.03
CA GLU A 60 24.30 34.13 1.21
C GLU A 60 23.45 34.74 2.34
N GLY A 61 23.56 34.20 3.55
CA GLY A 61 22.87 34.70 4.74
C GLY A 61 21.62 33.92 5.19
N THR A 62 21.21 32.86 4.50
CA THR A 62 20.15 31.97 5.01
C THR A 62 20.72 30.98 6.03
N ALA A 63 20.13 30.94 7.23
CA ALA A 63 20.58 30.07 8.31
C ALA A 63 20.63 28.60 7.86
N ARG A 64 21.76 27.92 8.13
CA ARG A 64 21.92 26.46 7.96
C ARG A 64 20.82 25.77 8.77
N ARG A 65 19.70 25.43 8.13
CA ARG A 65 18.70 24.58 8.78
C ARG A 65 19.42 23.25 9.05
N PRO A 66 19.49 22.76 10.30
CA PRO A 66 20.04 21.44 10.56
C PRO A 66 19.09 20.43 9.92
N THR A 67 19.41 20.03 8.69
CA THR A 67 18.63 19.06 7.95
C THR A 67 18.88 17.70 8.58
N TRP A 68 17.89 17.27 9.35
CA TRP A 68 17.60 15.89 9.73
C TRP A 68 18.26 15.36 11.03
N PRO A 69 17.57 14.49 11.80
CA PRO A 69 17.91 14.25 13.19
C PRO A 69 19.25 13.55 13.33
N TYR A 70 20.04 14.06 14.26
CA TYR A 70 21.23 13.40 14.76
C TYR A 70 20.85 11.95 15.13
N VAL A 71 21.54 10.96 14.56
CA VAL A 71 21.38 9.56 14.97
C VAL A 71 22.15 9.41 16.27
N GLU A 72 21.48 9.72 17.38
CA GLU A 72 22.11 9.65 18.70
C GLU A 72 22.38 8.20 19.11
N ASP A 73 21.36 7.32 19.03
CA ASP A 73 21.45 5.93 19.48
C ASP A 73 20.53 4.95 18.73
N LYS A 74 20.90 3.66 18.73
CA LYS A 74 20.05 2.58 18.17
C LYS A 74 18.66 2.54 18.82
N SER A 75 18.58 2.75 20.13
CA SER A 75 17.32 2.79 20.88
C SER A 75 16.43 3.94 20.43
N PHE A 76 17.02 5.10 20.11
CA PHE A 76 16.30 6.26 19.57
C PHE A 76 15.67 5.93 18.21
N LEU A 77 16.44 5.31 17.30
CA LEU A 77 15.94 4.90 15.99
C LEU A 77 14.77 3.91 16.10
N TRP A 78 14.91 2.86 16.90
CA TRP A 78 13.83 1.89 17.10
C TRP A 78 12.58 2.54 17.72
N THR A 79 12.76 3.47 18.64
CA THR A 79 11.64 4.20 19.25
C THR A 79 10.87 4.98 18.19
N TRP A 80 11.56 5.77 17.36
CA TRP A 80 10.91 6.71 16.44
C TRP A 80 10.56 6.16 15.06
N LEU A 81 11.21 5.07 14.62
CA LEU A 81 10.91 4.38 13.37
C LEU A 81 9.99 3.17 13.57
N PHE A 82 9.98 2.53 14.75
CA PHE A 82 9.20 1.32 14.98
C PHE A 82 8.14 1.48 16.07
N LEU A 83 8.53 1.83 17.30
CA LEU A 83 7.59 1.81 18.45
C LEU A 83 6.51 2.90 18.34
N VAL A 84 6.90 4.16 18.16
CA VAL A 84 5.97 5.30 18.13
C VAL A 84 4.93 5.16 17.01
N PRO A 85 5.29 4.84 15.75
CA PRO A 85 4.27 4.72 14.73
C PRO A 85 3.48 3.40 14.86
N LEU A 86 4.00 2.37 15.53
CA LEU A 86 3.24 1.15 15.84
C LEU A 86 2.15 1.47 16.86
N VAL A 87 2.46 2.24 17.90
CA VAL A 87 1.45 2.73 18.86
C VAL A 87 0.40 3.58 18.15
N ALA A 88 0.82 4.50 17.27
CA ALA A 88 -0.12 5.30 16.48
C ALA A 88 -1.01 4.43 15.57
N TYR A 89 -0.45 3.42 14.92
CA TYR A 89 -1.18 2.45 14.12
C TYR A 89 -2.16 1.64 14.96
N THR A 90 -1.74 1.12 16.12
CA THR A 90 -2.61 0.34 17.03
C THR A 90 -3.77 1.20 17.52
N LEU A 91 -3.53 2.44 17.92
CA LEU A 91 -4.58 3.37 18.31
C LEU A 91 -5.57 3.59 17.15
N TRP A 92 -5.04 3.89 15.96
CA TRP A 92 -5.86 4.06 14.76
C TRP A 92 -6.68 2.79 14.43
N GLN A 93 -6.07 1.60 14.55
CA GLN A 93 -6.71 0.32 14.26
C GLN A 93 -7.84 0.02 15.26
N LEU A 94 -7.65 0.32 16.54
CA LEU A 94 -8.68 0.19 17.58
C LEU A 94 -9.85 1.16 17.32
N LEU A 95 -9.55 2.42 17.01
CA LEU A 95 -10.55 3.42 16.65
C LEU A 95 -11.32 3.01 15.39
N TYR A 96 -10.61 2.52 14.37
CA TYR A 96 -11.22 2.00 13.15
C TYR A 96 -12.16 0.83 13.47
N PHE A 97 -11.70 -0.14 14.27
CA PHE A 97 -12.53 -1.27 14.67
C PHE A 97 -13.80 -0.81 15.41
N LEU A 98 -13.67 0.09 16.38
CA LEU A 98 -14.81 0.63 17.12
C LEU A 98 -15.80 1.36 16.19
N ILE A 99 -15.32 2.30 15.39
CA ILE A 99 -16.18 3.15 14.55
C ILE A 99 -16.84 2.33 13.44
N VAL A 100 -16.07 1.50 12.73
CA VAL A 100 -16.55 0.78 11.55
C VAL A 100 -17.32 -0.47 11.94
N ASN A 101 -16.76 -1.28 12.84
CA ASN A 101 -17.29 -2.62 13.12
C ASN A 101 -18.30 -2.66 14.28
N VAL A 102 -18.28 -1.66 15.16
CA VAL A 102 -19.27 -1.54 16.24
C VAL A 102 -20.31 -0.47 15.90
N LEU A 103 -19.90 0.80 15.79
CA LEU A 103 -20.83 1.92 15.67
C LEU A 103 -21.57 1.96 14.32
N ARG A 104 -20.87 1.71 13.21
CA ARG A 104 -21.44 1.79 11.86
C ARG A 104 -21.90 0.44 11.29
N ARG A 105 -21.86 -0.63 12.09
CA ARG A 105 -22.20 -1.99 11.63
C ARG A 105 -23.57 -2.07 10.95
N GLN A 106 -24.61 -1.51 11.58
CA GLN A 106 -25.96 -1.57 11.02
C GLN A 106 -26.11 -0.77 9.71
N ARG A 107 -25.41 0.36 9.59
CA ARG A 107 -25.39 1.15 8.35
C ARG A 107 -24.69 0.40 7.22
N LEU A 108 -23.55 -0.24 7.50
CA LEU A 108 -22.78 -1.01 6.52
C LEU A 108 -23.48 -2.30 6.07
N LEU A 109 -24.33 -2.87 6.93
CA LEU A 109 -25.18 -4.01 6.57
C LEU A 109 -26.35 -3.61 5.66
N ARG A 110 -26.91 -2.41 5.87
CA ARG A 110 -28.01 -1.87 5.05
C ARG A 110 -27.55 -1.32 3.71
N ASP A 111 -26.31 -0.82 3.65
CA ASP A 111 -25.75 -0.25 2.43
C ASP A 111 -24.59 -1.14 1.90
N PRO A 112 -24.90 -2.09 1.00
CA PRO A 112 -23.90 -2.97 0.42
C PRO A 112 -22.92 -2.24 -0.52
N GLU A 113 -23.18 -1.00 -0.92
CA GLU A 113 -22.27 -0.21 -1.77
C GLU A 113 -21.10 0.37 -0.99
N VAL A 114 -21.24 0.53 0.34
CA VAL A 114 -20.12 0.99 1.17
C VAL A 114 -19.06 -0.11 1.27
N MET A 115 -17.99 0.09 0.51
CA MET A 115 -16.81 -0.78 0.54
C MET A 115 -15.90 -0.44 1.70
N THR A 116 -15.64 -1.45 2.53
CA THR A 116 -14.57 -1.41 3.54
C THR A 116 -13.32 -2.09 3.00
N SER A 117 -12.16 -1.76 3.54
CA SER A 117 -10.88 -2.38 3.18
C SER A 117 -10.94 -3.92 3.26
N TYR A 118 -11.63 -4.44 4.29
CA TYR A 118 -11.88 -5.88 4.43
C TYR A 118 -12.68 -6.46 3.26
N ARG A 119 -13.80 -5.84 2.85
CA ARG A 119 -14.63 -6.32 1.73
C ARG A 119 -13.84 -6.33 0.43
N GLU A 120 -13.14 -5.23 0.13
CA GLU A 120 -12.38 -5.10 -1.11
C GLU A 120 -11.21 -6.06 -1.20
N LEU A 121 -10.40 -6.15 -0.14
CA LEU A 121 -9.24 -7.03 -0.12
C LEU A 121 -9.66 -8.51 -0.06
N SER A 122 -10.74 -8.84 0.65
CA SER A 122 -11.28 -10.21 0.65
C SER A 122 -11.82 -10.61 -0.73
N LYS A 123 -12.58 -9.73 -1.40
CA LYS A 123 -13.03 -9.96 -2.78
C LYS A 123 -11.85 -10.15 -3.73
N LYS A 124 -10.82 -9.29 -3.64
CA LYS A 124 -9.61 -9.41 -4.46
C LYS A 124 -8.85 -10.71 -4.16
N ALA A 125 -8.67 -11.06 -2.89
CA ALA A 125 -7.98 -12.27 -2.47
C ALA A 125 -8.72 -13.54 -2.92
N GLN A 126 -10.04 -13.56 -2.76
CA GLN A 126 -10.92 -14.64 -3.24
C GLN A 126 -10.84 -14.80 -4.75
N LYS A 127 -10.97 -13.69 -5.51
CA LYS A 127 -10.89 -13.70 -6.96
C LYS A 127 -9.52 -14.17 -7.48
N ALA A 128 -8.45 -13.80 -6.78
CA ALA A 128 -7.10 -14.23 -7.11
C ALA A 128 -6.76 -15.64 -6.60
N ASN A 129 -7.63 -16.26 -5.78
CA ASN A 129 -7.39 -17.50 -5.02
C ASN A 129 -5.97 -17.57 -4.42
N ASN A 130 -5.52 -16.46 -3.86
CA ASN A 130 -4.13 -16.28 -3.45
C ASN A 130 -3.87 -16.86 -2.05
N ILE A 131 -2.60 -16.86 -1.64
CA ILE A 131 -2.18 -17.38 -0.34
C ILE A 131 -2.89 -16.66 0.81
N TRP A 132 -3.20 -15.37 0.66
CA TRP A 132 -3.91 -14.56 1.66
C TRP A 132 -5.36 -15.02 1.87
N TRP A 133 -6.05 -15.47 0.81
CA TRP A 133 -7.38 -16.07 0.92
C TRP A 133 -7.36 -17.39 1.70
N ARG A 134 -6.32 -18.20 1.50
CA ARG A 134 -6.14 -19.47 2.23
C ARG A 134 -5.80 -19.22 3.70
N LEU A 135 -4.85 -18.32 3.96
CA LEU A 135 -4.45 -17.94 5.31
C LEU A 135 -5.61 -17.33 6.10
N SER A 136 -6.42 -16.48 5.49
CA SER A 136 -7.58 -15.87 6.17
C SER A 136 -8.66 -16.88 6.56
N GLY A 137 -8.73 -18.06 5.93
CA GLY A 137 -9.69 -19.12 6.22
C GLY A 137 -9.23 -20.15 7.26
N LEU A 138 -8.01 -20.06 7.80
CA LEU A 138 -7.45 -21.09 8.69
C LEU A 138 -8.25 -21.34 9.97
N LEU A 139 -8.86 -20.28 10.53
CA LEU A 139 -9.72 -20.38 11.73
C LEU A 139 -11.21 -20.54 11.38
N GLY A 140 -11.53 -20.93 10.14
CA GLY A 140 -12.89 -21.06 9.63
C GLY A 140 -13.45 -19.78 9.03
N ASP A 141 -14.43 -19.92 8.14
CA ASP A 141 -14.99 -18.82 7.35
C ASP A 141 -15.64 -17.72 8.20
N GLN A 142 -16.18 -18.10 9.36
CA GLN A 142 -16.80 -17.18 10.33
C GLN A 142 -15.78 -16.20 10.94
N ASN A 143 -14.52 -16.59 11.03
CA ASN A 143 -13.44 -15.81 11.67
C ASN A 143 -12.56 -15.06 10.67
N ARG A 144 -12.90 -15.06 9.38
CA ARG A 144 -12.09 -14.40 8.32
C ARG A 144 -11.81 -12.93 8.60
N MET A 145 -12.75 -12.22 9.22
CA MET A 145 -12.58 -10.82 9.59
C MET A 145 -11.52 -10.62 10.68
N LEU A 146 -11.54 -11.47 11.71
CA LEU A 146 -10.53 -11.44 12.78
C LEU A 146 -9.16 -11.85 12.24
N MET A 147 -9.11 -12.89 11.40
CA MET A 147 -7.90 -13.31 10.70
C MET A 147 -7.35 -12.21 9.80
N TYR A 148 -8.20 -11.46 9.11
CA TYR A 148 -7.78 -10.32 8.32
C TYR A 148 -7.14 -9.23 9.18
N ILE A 149 -7.75 -8.87 10.32
CA ILE A 149 -7.17 -7.89 11.26
C ILE A 149 -5.82 -8.37 11.77
N PHE A 150 -5.71 -9.66 12.13
CA PHE A 150 -4.46 -10.26 12.60
C PHE A 150 -3.37 -10.25 11.52
N LEU A 151 -3.66 -10.74 10.31
CA LEU A 151 -2.73 -10.75 9.19
C LEU A 151 -2.31 -9.35 8.79
N GLN A 152 -3.23 -8.38 8.81
CA GLN A 152 -2.93 -6.97 8.56
C GLN A 152 -2.01 -6.40 9.65
N GLY A 153 -2.26 -6.74 10.92
CA GLY A 153 -1.40 -6.35 12.04
C GLY A 153 0.02 -6.92 11.89
N LEU A 154 0.14 -8.21 11.57
CA LEU A 154 1.42 -8.86 11.32
C LEU A 154 2.16 -8.24 10.13
N PHE A 155 1.44 -7.96 9.04
CA PHE A 155 1.98 -7.27 7.87
C PHE A 155 2.52 -5.89 8.24
N THR A 156 1.76 -5.10 9.00
CA THR A 156 2.22 -3.78 9.45
C THR A 156 3.46 -3.90 10.32
N VAL A 157 3.47 -4.78 11.33
CA VAL A 157 4.65 -4.97 12.20
C VAL A 157 5.88 -5.36 11.38
N ALA A 158 5.76 -6.34 10.47
CA ALA A 158 6.88 -6.82 9.68
C ALA A 158 7.43 -5.75 8.73
N THR A 159 6.55 -5.11 7.95
CA THR A 159 6.97 -4.08 6.98
C THR A 159 7.56 -2.86 7.67
N MET A 160 7.04 -2.51 8.84
CA MET A 160 7.53 -1.41 9.64
C MET A 160 8.87 -1.70 10.30
N ALA A 161 9.12 -2.94 10.74
CA ALA A 161 10.44 -3.36 11.22
C ALA A 161 11.51 -3.25 10.11
N LEU A 162 11.16 -3.56 8.85
CA LEU A 162 12.05 -3.41 7.70
C LEU A 162 12.43 -1.95 7.40
N THR A 163 11.66 -0.97 7.88
CA THR A 163 12.00 0.45 7.69
C THR A 163 13.28 0.85 8.41
N VAL A 164 13.63 0.17 9.52
CA VAL A 164 14.82 0.48 10.32
C VAL A 164 16.11 0.24 9.52
N PRO A 165 16.38 -0.95 8.94
CA PRO A 165 17.56 -1.15 8.11
C PRO A 165 17.51 -0.31 6.82
N ILE A 166 16.34 -0.09 6.22
CA ILE A 166 16.18 0.80 5.05
C ILE A 166 16.58 2.25 5.38
N PHE A 167 16.24 2.73 6.58
CA PHE A 167 16.58 4.08 7.02
C PHE A 167 18.09 4.27 7.27
N LEU A 168 18.77 3.19 7.64
CA LEU A 168 20.19 3.19 7.99
C LEU A 168 21.12 3.07 6.78
N SER A 169 20.73 2.35 5.73
CA SER A 169 21.59 2.07 4.57
C SER A 169 21.08 2.73 3.30
N TYR A 170 21.95 3.52 2.66
CA TYR A 170 21.67 4.13 1.35
C TYR A 170 21.40 3.07 0.29
N GLU A 171 22.23 2.03 0.26
CA GLU A 171 22.11 0.94 -0.71
C GLU A 171 20.78 0.19 -0.55
N LEU A 172 20.39 -0.15 0.69
CA LEU A 172 19.09 -0.79 0.94
C LEU A 172 17.94 0.11 0.52
N HIS A 173 18.04 1.42 0.78
CA HIS A 173 17.00 2.35 0.40
C HIS A 173 16.90 2.48 -1.13
N VAL A 174 18.03 2.58 -1.86
CA VAL A 174 18.07 2.60 -3.33
C VAL A 174 17.47 1.32 -3.91
N VAL A 175 17.92 0.16 -3.43
CA VAL A 175 17.41 -1.15 -3.87
C VAL A 175 15.90 -1.22 -3.65
N PHE A 176 15.41 -0.72 -2.52
CA PHE A 176 13.98 -0.71 -2.26
C PHE A 176 13.20 0.25 -3.17
N GLN A 177 13.75 1.43 -3.52
CA GLN A 177 13.13 2.31 -4.52
C GLN A 177 13.05 1.64 -5.90
N ILE A 178 14.14 1.00 -6.35
CA ILE A 178 14.17 0.26 -7.62
C ILE A 178 13.13 -0.86 -7.60
N LEU A 179 13.09 -1.65 -6.52
CA LEU A 179 12.13 -2.74 -6.37
C LEU A 179 10.68 -2.26 -6.51
N LYS A 180 10.32 -1.13 -5.89
CA LYS A 180 8.96 -0.56 -5.99
C LYS A 180 8.62 -0.18 -7.43
N VAL A 181 9.51 0.53 -8.12
CA VAL A 181 9.29 0.92 -9.52
C VAL A 181 9.19 -0.31 -10.40
N SER A 182 10.16 -1.22 -10.34
CA SER A 182 10.18 -2.47 -11.10
C SER A 182 8.92 -3.31 -10.87
N ALA A 183 8.47 -3.47 -9.62
CA ALA A 183 7.25 -4.20 -9.31
C ALA A 183 6.02 -3.56 -9.97
N SER A 184 5.86 -2.23 -9.87
CA SER A 184 4.72 -1.53 -10.48
C SER A 184 4.70 -1.62 -12.01
N VAL A 185 5.86 -1.50 -12.65
CA VAL A 185 6.01 -1.62 -14.10
C VAL A 185 5.73 -3.05 -14.55
N TRP A 186 6.30 -4.05 -13.87
CA TRP A 186 6.05 -5.46 -14.16
C TRP A 186 4.56 -5.80 -14.05
N ASN A 187 3.91 -5.40 -12.95
CA ASN A 187 2.47 -5.58 -12.75
C ASN A 187 1.64 -4.83 -13.80
N GLY A 188 2.14 -3.69 -14.31
CA GLY A 188 1.59 -2.95 -15.43
C GLY A 188 1.61 -3.76 -16.72
N GLY A 189 2.79 -4.26 -17.10
CA GLY A 189 2.99 -5.09 -18.28
C GLY A 189 2.13 -6.35 -18.26
N SER A 190 2.14 -7.11 -17.16
CA SER A 190 1.30 -8.31 -17.01
C SER A 190 -0.20 -7.97 -17.11
N PHE A 191 -0.64 -6.84 -16.56
CA PHE A 191 -2.03 -6.41 -16.69
C PHE A 191 -2.41 -6.13 -18.15
N LEU A 192 -1.53 -5.44 -18.90
CA LEU A 192 -1.76 -5.11 -20.29
C LEU A 192 -1.83 -6.37 -21.18
N LEU A 193 -0.94 -7.33 -20.95
CA LEU A 193 -0.81 -8.53 -21.79
C LEU A 193 -1.81 -9.63 -21.45
N GLU A 194 -2.16 -9.80 -20.17
CA GLU A 194 -2.97 -10.96 -19.75
C GLU A 194 -4.41 -10.57 -19.38
N VAL A 195 -4.60 -9.42 -18.73
CA VAL A 195 -5.90 -9.07 -18.16
C VAL A 195 -6.76 -8.31 -19.15
N MET A 196 -6.21 -7.31 -19.85
CA MET A 196 -6.99 -6.53 -20.82
C MET A 196 -7.56 -7.37 -21.97
N PRO A 197 -6.80 -8.29 -22.61
CA PRO A 197 -7.35 -9.10 -23.70
C PRO A 197 -8.45 -10.05 -23.22
N ARG A 198 -8.26 -10.67 -22.05
CA ARG A 198 -9.30 -11.52 -21.43
C ARG A 198 -10.56 -10.72 -21.13
N GLN A 199 -10.43 -9.48 -20.63
CA GLN A 199 -11.58 -8.61 -20.38
C GLN A 199 -12.29 -8.20 -21.66
N ALA A 200 -11.56 -7.94 -22.74
CA ALA A 200 -12.15 -7.64 -24.05
C ALA A 200 -12.97 -8.83 -24.59
N ILE A 201 -12.37 -10.03 -24.60
CA ILE A 201 -13.05 -11.27 -25.04
C ILE A 201 -14.30 -11.55 -24.20
N LEU A 202 -14.21 -11.39 -22.86
CA LEU A 202 -15.36 -11.59 -21.98
C LEU A 202 -16.48 -10.57 -22.25
N LYS A 203 -16.14 -9.30 -22.50
CA LYS A 203 -17.12 -8.27 -22.88
C LYS A 203 -17.81 -8.58 -24.21
N GLU A 204 -17.06 -9.08 -25.19
CA GLU A 204 -17.63 -9.49 -26.47
C GLU A 204 -18.58 -10.69 -26.30
N LYS A 205 -18.19 -11.71 -25.53
CA LYS A 205 -19.05 -12.85 -25.21
C LYS A 205 -20.35 -12.44 -24.53
N MET A 206 -20.26 -11.58 -23.50
CA MET A 206 -21.44 -11.04 -22.83
C MET A 206 -22.34 -10.24 -23.79
N LYS A 207 -21.76 -9.47 -24.71
CA LYS A 207 -22.54 -8.74 -25.73
C LYS A 207 -23.26 -9.69 -26.69
N SER A 208 -22.61 -10.79 -27.10
CA SER A 208 -23.22 -11.80 -27.96
C SER A 208 -24.30 -12.64 -27.27
N GLU A 209 -24.22 -12.83 -25.94
CA GLU A 209 -25.23 -13.56 -25.16
C GLU A 209 -26.46 -12.70 -24.82
N VAL A 210 -26.33 -11.37 -24.81
CA VAL A 210 -27.45 -10.43 -24.60
C VAL A 210 -28.23 -10.16 -25.88
N GLN A 211 -27.60 -10.27 -27.06
CA GLN A 211 -28.26 -10.08 -28.36
C GLN A 211 -29.20 -11.20 -28.90
N PRO A 212 -29.25 -12.46 -28.42
CA PRO A 212 -30.11 -13.49 -29.03
C PRO A 212 -31.57 -13.50 -28.53
N GLN A 213 -31.97 -12.67 -27.56
CA GLN A 213 -33.31 -12.77 -26.94
C GLN A 213 -34.37 -11.78 -27.46
N SER A 214 -34.08 -10.96 -28.48
CA SER A 214 -35.00 -9.90 -28.93
C SER A 214 -35.49 -10.03 -30.39
N ILE A 215 -35.49 -11.22 -31.00
CA ILE A 215 -35.89 -11.36 -32.42
C ILE A 215 -37.02 -12.38 -32.68
N ASP A 216 -37.48 -13.16 -31.70
CA ASP A 216 -38.67 -14.00 -31.89
C ASP A 216 -39.83 -13.56 -30.98
N GLN A 217 -40.66 -12.63 -31.47
CA GLN A 217 -42.12 -12.59 -31.31
C GLN A 217 -42.76 -11.48 -32.15
#